data_AF-A0A6A3BYC8-F1
#
_entry.id   AF-A0A6A3BYC8-F1
#
_cell.length_a   1.000
_cell.length_b   1.000
_cell.length_c   1.000
_cell.angle_alpha   90.00
_cell.angle_beta   90.00
_cell.angle_gamma   90.00
#
_symmetry.space_group_name_H-M   'P 1'
#
loop_
_entity.id
_entity.type
_entity.pdbx_description
1 polymer ?
#
loop_
_entity_poly.entity_id
_entity_poly.type
_entity_poly.pdbx_seq_one_letter_code
_entity_poly.pdbx_strand_id
1 'polypeptide(L)'
;MFTSLSAGYFERLRDMYWEHPPVTGEIIGFYQPSHEEHQQTEKRFHNRKAWAEMFLLSLTDILVTSSWSTFGYVAQSLGGLKPWILYKPENRTAPDPPCRRVMSMEPCFHAPPFYDCKAKRGIAQVQWFLM
;
A
#
# COMPACT_ATOMS: atom_id res chain seq x y z
N MET A 1 9.29 -2.01 -8.34
CA MET A 1 8.48 -0.92 -8.91
C MET A 1 7.81 -0.14 -7.78
N PHE A 2 7.65 1.17 -7.94
CA PHE A 2 7.08 2.08 -6.95
C PHE A 2 5.90 2.85 -7.55
N THR A 3 4.89 3.13 -6.73
CA THR A 3 3.76 3.99 -7.08
C THR A 3 3.54 4.96 -5.94
N SER A 4 3.58 6.25 -6.23
CA SER A 4 3.42 7.31 -5.25
C SER A 4 3.01 8.57 -5.99
N LEU A 5 2.19 9.42 -5.35
CA LEU A 5 1.90 10.74 -5.90
C LEU A 5 3.17 11.57 -6.03
N SER A 6 4.11 11.45 -5.07
CA SER A 6 5.39 12.15 -5.09
C SER A 6 6.52 11.24 -5.58
N ALA A 7 7.47 11.80 -6.33
CA ALA A 7 8.69 11.11 -6.76
C ALA A 7 9.71 10.86 -5.63
N GLY A 8 9.60 11.56 -4.50
CA GLY A 8 10.67 11.62 -3.51
C GLY A 8 11.05 10.28 -2.86
N TYR A 9 10.13 9.33 -2.72
CA TYR A 9 10.45 7.98 -2.20
C TYR A 9 11.27 7.17 -3.20
N PHE A 10 10.89 7.23 -4.48
CA PHE A 10 11.58 6.55 -5.57
C PHE A 10 13.00 7.11 -5.75
N GLU A 11 13.14 8.44 -5.78
CA GLU A 11 14.43 9.11 -5.94
C GLU A 11 15.39 8.73 -4.81
N ARG A 12 14.96 8.82 -3.55
CA ARG A 12 15.81 8.45 -2.40
C ARG A 12 16.32 7.01 -2.46
N LEU A 13 15.45 6.05 -2.81
CA LEU A 13 15.86 4.65 -2.87
C LEU A 13 16.77 4.39 -4.07
N ARG A 14 16.45 4.96 -5.24
CA ARG A 14 17.31 4.86 -6.42
C ARG A 14 18.71 5.41 -6.12
N ASP A 15 18.79 6.61 -5.55
CA ASP A 15 20.05 7.29 -5.30
C ASP A 15 20.90 6.54 -4.26
N MET A 16 20.27 6.01 -3.20
CA MET A 16 20.96 5.16 -2.21
C MET A 16 21.63 3.93 -2.85
N TYR A 17 20.92 3.20 -3.72
CA TYR A 17 21.48 1.99 -4.35
C TYR A 17 22.40 2.31 -5.54
N TRP A 18 22.31 3.53 -6.08
CA TRP A 18 23.27 4.04 -7.06
C TRP A 18 24.62 4.37 -6.41
N GLU A 19 24.59 4.99 -5.23
CA GLU A 19 25.79 5.37 -4.47
C GLU A 19 26.40 4.21 -3.68
N HIS A 20 25.57 3.26 -3.25
CA HIS A 20 25.97 2.15 -2.40
C HIS A 20 25.50 0.81 -2.99
N PRO A 21 26.42 0.06 -3.65
CA PRO A 21 26.11 -1.25 -4.19
C PRO A 21 25.64 -2.24 -3.11
N PRO A 22 24.70 -3.15 -3.41
CA PRO A 22 24.27 -4.17 -2.47
C PRO A 22 25.42 -5.08 -2.05
N VAL A 23 25.50 -5.41 -0.76
CA VAL A 23 26.50 -6.35 -0.22
C VAL A 23 26.36 -7.74 -0.84
N THR A 24 25.14 -8.11 -1.24
CA THR A 24 24.83 -9.38 -1.93
C THR A 24 25.31 -9.42 -3.39
N GLY A 25 25.68 -8.28 -3.97
CA GLY A 25 26.05 -8.17 -5.39
C GLY A 25 24.88 -8.22 -6.37
N GLU A 26 23.64 -8.18 -5.89
CA GLU A 26 22.43 -8.14 -6.73
C GLU A 26 22.32 -6.84 -7.52
N ILE A 27 21.76 -6.92 -8.73
CA ILE A 27 21.47 -5.74 -9.55
C ILE A 27 20.05 -5.29 -9.23
N ILE A 28 19.90 -4.06 -8.72
CA ILE A 28 18.60 -3.53 -8.30
C ILE A 28 18.19 -2.37 -9.22
N GLY A 29 17.03 -2.52 -9.86
CA GLY A 29 16.43 -1.50 -10.72
C GLY A 29 15.23 -0.83 -10.03
N PHE A 30 15.16 0.50 -10.11
CA PHE A 30 14.06 1.29 -9.59
C PHE A 30 13.20 1.84 -10.74
N TYR A 31 11.88 1.73 -10.62
CA TYR A 31 10.93 2.20 -11.64
C TYR A 31 9.69 2.81 -10.97
N GLN A 32 9.31 4.02 -11.37
CA GLN A 32 8.06 4.69 -11.00
C GLN A 32 7.36 5.19 -12.27
N PRO A 33 6.17 4.69 -12.63
CA PRO A 33 5.51 5.09 -13.88
C PRO A 33 5.03 6.54 -13.92
N SER A 34 4.51 7.05 -12.79
CA SER A 34 4.06 8.43 -12.68
C SER A 34 4.23 9.01 -11.27
N HIS A 35 4.18 10.33 -11.19
CA HIS A 35 4.16 11.13 -9.96
C HIS A 35 3.15 12.27 -10.16
N GLU A 36 1.88 11.99 -9.90
CA GLU A 36 0.79 12.93 -10.22
C GLU A 36 0.65 14.09 -9.20
N GLU A 37 1.47 14.09 -8.14
CA GLU A 37 1.54 15.02 -7.00
C GLU A 37 0.27 15.10 -6.14
N HIS A 38 -0.89 15.21 -6.78
CA HIS A 38 -2.20 15.32 -6.14
C HIS A 38 -3.20 14.39 -6.81
N GLN A 39 -4.17 13.92 -6.01
CA GLN A 39 -5.29 13.15 -6.50
C GLN A 39 -6.22 14.05 -7.34
N GLN A 40 -6.50 13.63 -8.57
CA GLN A 40 -7.36 14.35 -9.52
C GLN A 40 -8.51 13.45 -9.97
N THR A 41 -9.37 13.08 -9.02
CA THR A 41 -10.56 12.26 -9.26
C THR A 41 -11.41 12.86 -10.41
N GLU A 42 -12.15 12.01 -11.12
CA GLU A 42 -12.93 12.35 -12.33
C GLU A 42 -12.11 12.70 -13.59
N LYS A 43 -10.79 12.91 -13.49
CA LYS A 43 -9.97 13.08 -14.70
C LYS A 43 -9.63 11.73 -15.31
N ARG A 44 -10.27 11.42 -16.44
CA ARG A 44 -10.13 10.13 -17.14
C ARG A 44 -8.68 9.67 -17.36
N PHE A 45 -7.76 10.58 -17.70
CA PHE A 45 -6.36 10.23 -17.94
C PHE A 45 -5.63 9.90 -16.63
N HIS A 46 -5.82 10.71 -15.58
CA HIS A 46 -5.29 10.47 -14.24
C HIS A 46 -5.76 9.12 -13.68
N ASN A 47 -7.07 8.86 -13.75
CA ASN A 47 -7.66 7.59 -13.30
C ASN A 47 -7.12 6.39 -14.09
N ARG A 48 -6.83 6.55 -15.39
CA ARG A 48 -6.26 5.46 -16.20
C ARG A 48 -4.82 5.15 -15.80
N LYS A 49 -4.01 6.16 -15.47
CA LYS A 49 -2.67 5.94 -14.91
C LYS A 49 -2.76 5.21 -13.56
N ALA A 50 -3.62 5.70 -12.66
CA ALA A 50 -3.85 5.05 -11.36
C ALA A 50 -4.28 3.58 -11.53
N TRP A 51 -5.19 3.29 -12.47
CA TRP A 51 -5.58 1.92 -12.79
C TRP A 51 -4.42 1.07 -13.33
N ALA A 52 -3.67 1.60 -14.28
CA ALA A 52 -2.50 0.91 -14.82
C ALA A 52 -1.45 0.62 -13.74
N GLU A 53 -1.24 1.55 -12.81
CA GLU A 53 -0.33 1.37 -11.69
C GLU A 53 -0.81 0.31 -10.68
N MET A 54 -2.11 0.28 -10.32
CA MET A 54 -2.68 -0.79 -9.49
C MET A 54 -2.48 -2.16 -10.15
N PHE A 55 -2.69 -2.24 -11.47
CA PHE A 55 -2.49 -3.47 -12.23
C PHE A 55 -1.01 -3.87 -12.30
N LEU A 56 -0.10 -2.94 -12.55
CA LEU A 56 1.34 -3.22 -12.56
C LEU A 56 1.85 -3.71 -11.20
N LEU A 57 1.34 -3.14 -10.09
CA LEU A 57 1.65 -3.65 -8.75
C LEU A 57 1.13 -5.09 -8.55
N SER A 58 -0.04 -5.44 -9.09
CA SER A 58 -0.59 -6.79 -8.96
C SER A 58 0.22 -7.87 -9.68
N LEU A 59 1.13 -7.47 -10.59
CA LEU A 59 2.01 -8.38 -11.34
C LEU A 59 3.37 -8.60 -10.64
N THR A 60 3.56 -8.06 -9.43
CA THR A 60 4.81 -8.22 -8.67
C THR A 60 4.81 -9.52 -7.86
N ASP A 61 6.00 -10.13 -7.66
CA ASP A 61 6.12 -11.34 -6.83
C ASP A 61 5.92 -11.05 -5.34
N ILE A 62 6.40 -9.88 -4.89
CA ILE A 62 6.31 -9.41 -3.50
C ILE A 62 5.78 -7.97 -3.52
N LEU A 63 4.70 -7.75 -2.77
CA LEU A 63 4.04 -6.44 -2.67
C LEU A 63 4.19 -5.86 -1.26
N VAL A 64 4.56 -4.58 -1.19
CA VAL A 64 4.50 -3.77 0.02
C VAL A 64 3.40 -2.72 -0.17
N THR A 65 2.47 -2.62 0.78
CA THR A 65 1.34 -1.68 0.72
C THR A 65 1.37 -0.68 1.88
N SER A 66 0.76 0.49 1.69
CA SER A 66 0.60 1.48 2.75
C SER A 66 -0.69 1.22 3.53
N SER A 67 -0.63 1.32 4.86
CA SER A 67 -1.83 1.18 5.69
C SER A 67 -2.94 2.15 5.27
N TRP A 68 -4.19 1.68 5.34
CA TRP A 68 -5.41 2.42 4.97
C TRP A 68 -5.53 2.78 3.48
N SER A 69 -4.58 2.39 2.62
CA SER A 69 -4.66 2.66 1.19
C SER A 69 -5.51 1.61 0.46
N THR A 70 -6.69 2.04 -0.01
CA THR A 70 -7.55 1.19 -0.86
C THR A 70 -6.92 0.91 -2.22
N PHE A 71 -6.02 1.78 -2.71
CA PHE A 71 -5.20 1.53 -3.91
C PHE A 71 -4.37 0.25 -3.78
N GLY A 72 -3.76 0.05 -2.61
CA GLY A 72 -3.01 -1.18 -2.28
C GLY A 72 -3.92 -2.40 -2.17
N TYR A 73 -5.13 -2.25 -1.60
CA TYR A 73 -6.10 -3.35 -1.49
C TYR A 73 -6.55 -3.87 -2.85
N VAL A 74 -6.74 -2.98 -3.84
CA VAL A 74 -7.06 -3.39 -5.21
C VAL A 74 -5.90 -4.17 -5.82
N ALA A 75 -4.68 -3.62 -5.76
CA ALA A 75 -3.49 -4.27 -6.32
C ALA A 75 -3.23 -5.65 -5.71
N GLN A 76 -3.26 -5.77 -4.38
CA GLN A 76 -3.02 -7.06 -3.71
C GLN A 76 -4.10 -8.10 -4.05
N SER A 77 -5.36 -7.68 -4.15
CA SER A 77 -6.48 -8.59 -4.45
C SER A 77 -6.43 -9.08 -5.89
N LEU A 78 -6.13 -8.20 -6.85
CA LEU A 78 -5.97 -8.56 -8.25
C LEU A 78 -4.82 -9.56 -8.46
N GLY A 79 -3.73 -9.42 -7.70
CA GLY A 79 -2.57 -10.29 -7.79
C GLY A 79 -2.66 -11.56 -6.94
N GLY A 80 -3.70 -11.70 -6.11
CA GLY A 80 -3.78 -12.77 -5.11
C GLY A 80 -2.64 -12.74 -4.09
N LEU A 81 -2.12 -11.54 -3.79
CA LEU A 81 -0.90 -11.33 -3.00
C LEU A 81 -1.22 -11.10 -1.52
N LYS A 82 -0.36 -11.64 -0.65
CA LYS A 82 -0.37 -11.39 0.80
C LYS A 82 0.75 -10.40 1.14
N PRO A 83 0.49 -9.08 1.12
CA PRO A 83 1.53 -8.06 1.16
C PRO A 83 2.15 -7.88 2.55
N TRP A 84 3.25 -7.13 2.56
CA TRP A 84 3.75 -6.46 3.76
C TRP A 84 3.10 -5.08 3.87
N ILE A 85 2.41 -4.80 4.97
CA ILE A 85 1.77 -3.50 5.22
C ILE A 85 2.72 -2.60 6.01
N LEU A 86 3.08 -1.45 5.43
CA LEU A 86 3.73 -0.34 6.14
C LEU A 86 2.70 0.28 7.07
N TYR A 87 3.03 0.34 8.36
CA TYR A 87 2.14 0.97 9.34
C TYR A 87 2.08 2.48 9.14
N LYS A 88 0.94 3.07 9.52
CA LYS A 88 0.76 4.52 9.50
C LYS A 88 1.73 5.15 10.49
N PRO A 89 2.60 6.07 10.06
CA PRO A 89 3.41 6.85 10.99
C PRO A 89 2.53 7.71 11.90
N GLU A 90 2.84 7.73 13.18
CA GLU A 90 2.27 8.68 14.15
C GLU A 90 3.29 9.79 14.42
N ASN A 91 2.85 11.04 14.49
CA ASN A 91 3.72 12.21 14.73
C ASN A 91 4.95 12.31 13.79
N ARG A 92 4.84 11.77 12.56
CA ARG A 92 5.92 11.69 11.56
C ARG A 92 7.13 10.87 12.04
N THR A 93 6.93 9.97 13.00
CA THR A 93 7.93 9.02 13.47
C THR A 93 7.74 7.68 12.78
N ALA A 94 8.84 7.05 12.36
CA ALA A 94 8.80 5.73 11.76
C ALA A 94 8.31 4.69 12.81
N PRO A 95 7.29 3.87 12.48
CA PRO A 95 6.85 2.79 13.35
C PRO A 95 7.95 1.74 13.59
N ASP A 96 7.91 1.08 14.74
CA ASP A 96 8.77 -0.07 15.06
C ASP A 96 7.88 -1.26 15.54
N PRO A 97 7.79 -2.36 14.78
CA PRO A 97 8.42 -2.58 13.47
C PRO A 97 7.80 -1.70 12.37
N PRO A 98 8.51 -1.40 11.27
CA PRO A 98 8.01 -0.51 10.22
C PRO A 98 6.90 -1.14 9.36
N CYS A 99 6.90 -2.47 9.24
CA CYS A 99 5.88 -3.22 8.51
C CYS A 99 5.66 -4.61 9.10
N ARG A 100 4.56 -5.24 8.69
CA ARG A 100 4.24 -6.64 9.00
C ARG A 100 3.61 -7.32 7.80
N ARG A 101 3.66 -8.64 7.74
CA ARG A 101 2.87 -9.39 6.77
C ARG A 101 1.41 -9.40 7.21
N VAL A 102 0.49 -9.04 6.32
CA VAL A 102 -0.96 -9.05 6.64
C VAL A 102 -1.46 -10.47 6.86
N MET A 103 -2.69 -10.65 7.34
CA MET A 103 -3.28 -11.99 7.53
C MET A 103 -3.68 -12.67 6.21
N SER A 104 -4.33 -11.91 5.32
CA SER A 104 -4.92 -12.38 4.05
C SER A 104 -4.82 -11.30 2.96
N MET A 105 -5.15 -11.67 1.72
CA MET A 105 -5.21 -10.74 0.58
C MET A 105 -6.47 -9.85 0.58
N GLU A 106 -7.47 -10.17 1.40
CA GLU A 106 -8.75 -9.45 1.43
C GLU A 106 -8.59 -7.96 1.82
N PRO A 107 -9.36 -7.05 1.20
CA PRO A 107 -9.44 -5.66 1.60
C PRO A 107 -9.97 -5.49 3.03
N CYS A 108 -9.53 -4.44 3.72
CA CYS A 108 -10.08 -4.08 5.01
C CYS A 108 -11.40 -3.31 4.85
N PHE A 109 -12.43 -3.72 5.59
CA PHE A 109 -13.65 -2.92 5.74
C PHE A 109 -13.43 -1.84 6.82
N HIS A 110 -13.18 -0.59 6.41
CA HIS A 110 -12.80 0.50 7.33
C HIS A 110 -13.91 0.97 8.26
N ALA A 111 -15.17 0.82 7.86
CA ALA A 111 -16.33 1.31 8.62
C ALA A 111 -17.40 0.22 8.77
N PRO A 112 -17.09 -0.89 9.45
CA PRO A 112 -18.05 -1.97 9.65
C PRO A 112 -19.11 -1.55 10.69
N PRO A 113 -20.36 -2.03 10.54
CA PRO A 113 -21.38 -1.81 11.57
C PRO A 113 -21.06 -2.64 12.82
N PHE A 114 -21.15 -2.00 13.99
CA PHE A 114 -21.02 -2.66 15.29
C PHE A 114 -22.39 -2.82 15.95
N TYR A 115 -23.23 -3.67 15.36
CA TYR A 115 -24.61 -3.86 15.80
C TYR A 115 -24.98 -5.35 15.84
N ASP A 116 -25.55 -5.79 16.96
CA ASP A 116 -26.19 -7.10 17.06
C ASP A 116 -27.64 -6.98 16.58
N CYS A 117 -27.92 -7.56 15.41
CA CYS A 117 -29.24 -7.56 14.79
C CYS A 117 -30.29 -8.29 15.64
N LYS A 118 -29.91 -9.34 16.36
CA LYS A 118 -30.82 -10.18 17.15
C LYS A 118 -31.17 -9.51 18.47
N ALA A 119 -30.17 -8.95 19.16
CA ALA A 119 -30.37 -8.22 20.41
C ALA A 119 -30.78 -6.75 20.19
N LYS A 120 -30.77 -6.27 18.95
CA LYS A 120 -31.10 -4.90 18.53
C LYS A 120 -30.32 -3.81 19.28
N ARG A 121 -29.03 -4.04 19.53
CA ARG A 121 -28.16 -3.11 20.29
C ARG A 121 -26.75 -3.06 19.72
N GLY A 122 -26.02 -1.99 20.05
CA GLY A 122 -24.60 -1.87 19.70
C GLY A 122 -23.75 -2.95 20.38
N ILE A 123 -22.69 -3.38 19.69
CA ILE A 123 -21.65 -4.28 20.24
C ILE A 123 -20.31 -3.55 20.31
N ALA A 124 -19.40 -4.04 21.17
CA ALA A 124 -18.07 -3.48 21.27
C ALA A 124 -17.31 -3.63 19.95
N GLN A 125 -16.57 -2.59 19.57
CA GLN A 125 -15.67 -2.63 18.43
C GLN A 125 -14.57 -3.65 18.69
N VAL A 126 -14.59 -4.76 17.95
CA VAL A 126 -13.52 -5.75 18.01
C VAL A 126 -12.49 -5.37 16.95
N GLN A 127 -11.30 -5.00 17.42
CA GLN A 127 -10.24 -4.39 16.61
C GLN A 127 -9.47 -5.40 15.75
N TRP A 128 -10.12 -6.47 15.28
CA TRP A 128 -9.52 -7.49 14.41
C TRP A 128 -9.17 -6.97 13.00
N PHE A 129 -9.72 -5.81 12.61
CA PHE A 129 -9.61 -5.27 11.26
C PHE A 129 -8.37 -4.39 11.01
N LEU A 130 -7.51 -4.18 12.01
CA LEU A 130 -6.31 -3.33 11.88
C LEU A 130 -5.02 -4.13 11.59
N MET A 131 -5.12 -5.39 11.17
CA MET A 131 -4.00 -6.33 11.16
C MET A 131 -3.94 -7.29 9.98
#